data_AF-L9Y3A8-F1
#
_entry.id   AF-L9Y3A8-F1
#
_cell.length_a   1.000
_cell.length_b   1.000
_cell.length_c   1.000
_cell.angle_alpha   90.00
_cell.angle_beta   90.00
_cell.angle_gamma   90.00
#
_symmetry.space_group_name_H-M   'P 1'
#
loop_
_entity.id
_entity.type
_entity.pdbx_description
1 polymer ?
#
loop_
_entity_poly.entity_id
_entity_poly.type
_entity_poly.pdbx_seq_one_letter_code
_entity_poly.pdbx_strand_id
1 'polypeptide(L)' 'AVEYHSYELGWWEDLVEEDVIEDGYIEVPKEPGLGVTLDMDVVEEQMVEGEELFDEA' A
#
# COMPACT_ATOMS: atom_id res chain seq x y z
N ALA A 1 -18.44 1.04 -9.46
CA ALA A 1 -17.05 0.89 -9.94
C ALA A 1 -16.16 1.35 -8.81
N VAL A 2 -15.05 0.64 -8.58
CA VAL A 2 -13.97 1.10 -7.69
C VAL A 2 -12.98 1.89 -8.55
N GLU A 3 -12.40 2.92 -7.97
CA GLU A 3 -11.50 3.87 -8.62
C GLU A 3 -10.05 3.45 -8.41
N TYR A 4 -9.22 3.56 -9.46
CA TYR A 4 -7.78 3.32 -9.38
C TYR A 4 -7.05 4.38 -10.24
N HIS A 5 -6.40 5.35 -9.58
CA HIS A 5 -5.70 6.46 -10.23
C HIS A 5 -4.18 6.43 -10.09
N SER A 6 -3.65 5.51 -9.30
CA SER A 6 -2.21 5.41 -9.00
C SER A 6 -1.45 4.49 -9.96
N TYR A 7 -2.04 4.08 -11.09
CA TYR A 7 -1.45 3.13 -12.04
C TYR A 7 -0.13 3.60 -12.69
N GLU A 8 0.16 4.90 -12.65
CA GLU A 8 1.42 5.46 -13.14
C GLU A 8 2.54 5.43 -12.09
N LEU A 9 2.19 5.16 -10.82
CA LEU A 9 3.13 5.02 -9.72
C LEU A 9 3.53 3.55 -9.62
N GLY A 10 4.62 3.18 -10.28
CA GLY A 10 5.12 1.79 -10.31
C GLY A 10 5.53 1.21 -8.96
N TRP A 11 5.48 1.99 -7.88
CA TRP A 11 5.75 1.58 -6.50
C TRP A 11 4.49 1.51 -5.63
N TRP A 12 3.32 1.88 -6.17
CA TRP A 12 2.09 2.00 -5.36
C TRP A 12 1.65 0.67 -4.75
N GLU A 13 1.82 -0.43 -5.49
CA GLU A 13 1.53 -1.77 -4.99
C GLU A 13 2.51 -2.21 -3.91
N ASP A 14 3.76 -1.74 -3.97
CA ASP A 14 4.82 -2.06 -3.00
C ASP A 14 4.60 -1.42 -1.61
N LEU A 15 3.62 -0.53 -1.45
CA LEU A 15 3.30 0.07 -0.15
C LEU A 15 2.79 -0.96 0.89
N VAL A 16 2.30 -2.10 0.42
CA VAL A 16 1.80 -3.19 1.27
C VAL A 16 2.46 -4.50 0.91
N GLU A 17 2.54 -5.43 1.86
CA GLU A 17 3.16 -6.74 1.65
C GLU A 17 2.31 -7.67 0.76
N GLU A 18 1.00 -7.43 0.68
CA GLU A 18 0.05 -8.29 -0.02
C GLU A 18 -0.29 -7.83 -1.46
N ASP A 19 -0.59 -8.78 -2.35
CA ASP A 19 -1.08 -8.49 -3.70
C ASP A 19 -2.48 -7.85 -3.65
N VAL A 20 -2.61 -6.59 -4.09
CA VAL A 20 -3.89 -5.85 -4.00
C VAL A 20 -4.77 -6.04 -5.23
N ILE A 21 -4.21 -5.90 -6.43
CA ILE A 21 -4.96 -5.95 -7.70
C ILE A 21 -4.38 -7.05 -8.59
N GLU A 22 -5.15 -8.10 -8.81
CA GLU A 22 -4.81 -9.20 -9.71
C GLU A 22 -5.79 -9.25 -10.89
N ASP A 23 -5.28 -9.19 -12.12
CA ASP A 23 -6.08 -9.21 -13.35
C ASP A 23 -7.22 -8.16 -13.39
N GLY A 24 -7.03 -7.02 -12.71
CA GLY A 24 -8.02 -5.94 -12.62
C GLY A 24 -9.12 -6.16 -11.57
N TYR A 25 -8.93 -7.12 -10.65
CA TYR A 25 -9.83 -7.42 -9.54
C TYR A 25 -9.11 -7.29 -8.20
N ILE A 26 -9.87 -6.97 -7.15
CA ILE A 26 -9.40 -6.97 -5.76
C ILE A 26 -10.17 -8.07 -5.03
N GLU A 27 -9.47 -9.08 -4.51
CA GLU A 27 -10.07 -10.01 -3.55
C GLU A 27 -10.17 -9.30 -2.19
N VAL A 28 -11.36 -9.32 -1.58
CA VAL A 28 -11.55 -8.71 -0.26
C VAL A 28 -10.93 -9.64 0.80
N PRO A 29 -9.94 -9.17 1.59
CA PRO A 29 -9.29 -9.98 2.63
C PRO A 29 -10.29 -10.47 3.69
N LYS A 30 -9.93 -11.58 4.36
CA LYS A 30 -10.74 -12.17 5.45
C LYS A 30 -10.11 -11.97 6.83
N GLU A 31 -8.87 -11.49 6.84
CA GLU A 31 -8.07 -11.18 8.01
C GLU A 31 -8.65 -9.98 8.76
N PRO A 32 -8.42 -9.88 10.08
CA PRO A 32 -8.90 -8.74 10.86
C PRO A 32 -8.39 -7.38 10.35
N GLY A 33 -9.19 -6.34 10.55
CA GLY A 33 -8.82 -4.99 10.14
C GLY A 33 -9.02 -4.78 8.64
N LEU A 34 -8.04 -4.15 7.98
CA LEU A 34 -8.05 -3.97 6.52
C LEU A 34 -7.49 -5.20 5.78
N GLY A 35 -6.83 -6.13 6.50
CA GLY A 35 -6.22 -7.33 5.93
C GLY A 35 -5.02 -7.06 5.03
N VAL A 36 -4.30 -5.97 5.29
CA VAL A 36 -3.03 -5.62 4.64
C VAL A 36 -2.04 -5.12 5.68
N THR A 37 -0.75 -5.24 5.36
CA THR A 37 0.39 -4.86 6.19
C THR A 37 1.23 -3.85 5.42
N LEU A 38 1.58 -2.71 6.03
CA LEU A 38 2.43 -1.72 5.38
C LEU A 38 3.87 -2.23 5.29
N ASP A 39 4.48 -2.09 4.12
CA ASP A 39 5.94 -2.21 3.98
C ASP A 39 6.58 -0.89 4.42
N MET A 40 7.17 -0.89 5.62
CA MET A 40 7.73 0.32 6.20
C MET A 40 9.00 0.80 5.48
N ASP A 41 9.72 -0.09 4.79
CA ASP A 41 10.89 0.30 4.00
C ASP A 41 10.44 1.11 2.78
N VAL A 42 9.37 0.70 2.10
CA VAL A 42 8.79 1.42 0.95
C VAL A 42 8.12 2.72 1.39
N VAL A 43 7.44 2.71 2.54
CA VAL A 43 6.87 3.94 3.12
C VAL A 43 7.97 4.96 3.38
N GLU A 44 9.10 4.56 3.97
CA GLU A 44 10.26 5.44 4.19
C GLU A 44 10.87 5.95 2.87
N GLU A 45 11.03 5.07 1.87
CA GLU A 45 11.61 5.44 0.58
C GLU A 45 10.76 6.46 -0.20
N GLN A 46 9.43 6.33 -0.14
CA GLN A 46 8.49 7.17 -0.89
C GLN A 46 7.96 8.37 -0.09
N MET A 47 8.56 8.67 1.07
CA MET A 47 8.18 9.81 1.89
C MET A 47 8.30 11.14 1.13
N VAL A 48 7.35 12.02 1.38
CA VAL A 48 7.44 13.41 0.92
C VAL A 48 8.57 14.10 1.70
N GLU A 49 9.41 14.83 0.97
CA GLU A 49 10.53 15.57 1.57
C GLU A 49 10.06 16.49 2.70
N GLY A 50 10.63 16.30 3.89
CA GLY A 50 10.35 17.11 5.08
C GLY A 50 9.32 16.49 6.04
N GLU A 51 8.73 15.35 5.70
CA GLU A 51 7.90 14.56 6.63
C GLU A 51 8.75 13.65 7.52
N GLU A 52 8.22 13.26 8.68
CA GLU A 52 8.86 12.34 9.64
C GLU A 52 8.13 10.99 9.66
N LEU A 53 8.90 9.89 9.70
CA LEU A 53 8.33 8.55 9.81
C LEU A 53 7.75 8.34 11.21
N PHE A 54 6.72 7.52 11.33
CA PHE A 54 6.11 7.21 12.62
C PHE A 54 7.09 6.49 13.55
N ASP A 55 7.02 6.80 14.84
CA ASP A 55 7.69 6.02 15.87
C ASP A 55 7.05 4.61 15.99
N GLU A 56 7.86 3.60 16.34
CA GLU A 56 7.35 2.26 16.68
C GLU A 56 6.37 2.33 17.87
N ALA A 57 5.25 1.61 17.77
CA ALA A 57 4.17 1.60 18.74
C ALA A 57 4.43 0.74 19.99
#